data_AF-A0AAW1UFN4-F1
#
_entry.id   AF-A0AAW1UFN4-F1
#
_cell.length_a   1.000
_cell.length_b   1.000
_cell.length_c   1.000
_cell.angle_alpha   90.00
_cell.angle_beta   90.00
_cell.angle_gamma   90.00
#
_symmetry.space_group_name_H-M   'P 1'
#
loop_
_entity.id
_entity.type
_entity.pdbx_description
1 polymer ?
#
loop_
_entity_poly.entity_id
_entity_poly.type
_entity_poly.pdbx_seq_one_letter_code
_entity_poly.pdbx_strand_id
1 'polypeptide(L)'
;MWAPHFETTTMSYVFPAAQCDLNLTIEDKGMLNAVTYAGTITSSFIWGLLSDSFGRRSTLIIGCTMNGLISCINAFSPNKYMLMSLKYIGGFLISGPYAALATYCSEFHIAKYRSRVPLVLGVLSTLGGIYLPILAAWVFPMNFQAVLFGFLSVNSWRLFLLLNALPALVAGVGFIFLPESPRFLISKGKNEAALEVFQKIYSINTGRPPPSYPIKKLVQETATKYESNKRYLAVGLTDGYTSAKKLFAFPYLRTFILVCSLQLCSVMSYSTLRLWMPQIFQGIYDFKFLNNRSSSSICEILSLIRPSSHVTRDCFVKVDIDVYIRTTLTTLSPLLTYFIAGALINAVGQKRLLSIVAFLCGCVASGVYFAPSEDVVTLLLSVFRGLGCLGANITIVIIVNQFPTSLR
;
A
#
# COMPACT_ATOMS: atom_id res chain seq x y z
N MET A 1 4.67 6.92 3.95
CA MET A 1 3.58 5.93 4.10
C MET A 1 2.66 5.84 2.88
N TRP A 2 2.38 6.93 2.18
CA TRP A 2 1.41 6.91 1.09
C TRP A 2 1.91 6.26 -0.21
N ALA A 3 3.23 6.28 -0.46
CA ALA A 3 3.83 5.74 -1.69
C ALA A 3 3.43 4.29 -2.02
N PRO A 4 3.44 3.30 -1.09
CA PRO A 4 2.93 1.95 -1.36
C PRO A 4 1.45 1.90 -1.76
N HIS A 5 0.62 2.74 -1.16
CA HIS A 5 -0.80 2.81 -1.50
C HIS A 5 -0.98 3.40 -2.91
N PHE A 6 -0.19 4.43 -3.25
CA PHE A 6 -0.20 5.04 -4.58
C PHE A 6 0.27 4.06 -5.63
N GLU A 7 1.40 3.39 -5.43
CA GLU A 7 1.95 2.47 -6.43
C GLU A 7 0.94 1.38 -6.81
N THR A 8 0.27 0.79 -5.81
CA THR A 8 -0.69 -0.30 -5.99
C THR A 8 -2.05 0.12 -6.55
N THR A 9 -2.50 1.37 -6.34
CA THR A 9 -3.89 1.78 -6.63
C THR A 9 -4.02 2.79 -7.77
N THR A 10 -2.93 3.48 -8.15
CA THR A 10 -2.98 4.57 -9.13
C THR A 10 -3.56 4.12 -10.49
N MET A 11 -3.23 2.90 -10.94
CA MET A 11 -3.67 2.42 -12.25
C MET A 11 -5.19 2.24 -12.36
N SER A 12 -5.84 1.83 -11.28
CA SER A 12 -7.31 1.71 -11.20
C SER A 12 -8.05 2.98 -11.60
N TYR A 13 -7.50 4.15 -11.24
CA TYR A 13 -8.07 5.46 -11.56
C TYR A 13 -7.74 5.94 -12.98
N VAL A 14 -6.61 5.49 -13.52
CA VAL A 14 -6.10 5.87 -14.84
C VAL A 14 -6.83 5.14 -15.96
N PHE A 15 -7.28 3.91 -15.72
CA PHE A 15 -7.88 3.07 -16.77
C PHE A 15 -9.02 3.71 -17.57
N PRO A 16 -10.02 4.41 -16.99
CA PRO A 16 -11.05 5.08 -17.80
C PRO A 16 -10.45 6.11 -18.76
N ALA A 17 -9.53 6.95 -18.27
CA ALA A 17 -8.94 8.04 -19.03
C ALA A 17 -7.89 7.58 -20.05
N ALA A 18 -7.18 6.48 -19.80
CA ALA A 18 -6.13 5.97 -20.68
C ALA A 18 -6.59 4.85 -21.63
N GLN A 19 -7.86 4.45 -21.58
CA GLN A 19 -8.38 3.30 -22.33
C GLN A 19 -8.15 3.43 -23.84
N CYS A 20 -8.49 4.59 -24.40
CA CYS A 20 -8.35 4.83 -25.84
C CYS A 20 -6.89 5.08 -26.24
N ASP A 21 -6.15 5.86 -25.46
CA ASP A 21 -4.74 6.20 -25.73
C ASP A 21 -3.82 4.98 -25.78
N LEU A 22 -4.06 3.99 -24.90
CA LEU A 22 -3.22 2.80 -24.79
C LEU A 22 -3.86 1.54 -25.39
N ASN A 23 -5.05 1.67 -25.98
CA ASN A 23 -5.85 0.58 -26.50
C ASN A 23 -5.96 -0.60 -25.51
N LEU A 24 -6.47 -0.29 -24.31
CA LEU A 24 -6.53 -1.23 -23.18
C LEU A 24 -7.78 -2.11 -23.26
N THR A 25 -7.55 -3.42 -23.31
CA THR A 25 -8.59 -4.44 -23.11
C THR A 25 -8.88 -4.63 -21.61
N ILE A 26 -9.96 -5.35 -21.28
CA ILE A 26 -10.28 -5.74 -19.90
C ILE A 26 -9.15 -6.60 -19.30
N GLU A 27 -8.56 -7.48 -20.11
CA GLU A 27 -7.41 -8.32 -19.73
C GLU A 27 -6.18 -7.47 -19.43
N ASP A 28 -5.87 -6.48 -20.28
CA ASP A 28 -4.74 -5.57 -20.07
C ASP A 28 -4.87 -4.79 -18.75
N LYS A 29 -6.08 -4.31 -18.42
CA LYS A 29 -6.37 -3.63 -17.15
C LYS A 29 -6.13 -4.56 -15.96
N GLY A 30 -6.58 -5.81 -16.05
CA GLY A 30 -6.33 -6.85 -15.05
C GLY A 30 -4.83 -7.12 -14.86
N MET A 31 -4.10 -7.28 -15.96
CA MET A 31 -2.65 -7.51 -15.96
C MET A 31 -1.86 -6.32 -15.37
N LEU A 32 -2.22 -5.08 -15.71
CA LEU A 32 -1.58 -3.88 -15.16
C LEU A 32 -1.73 -3.76 -13.64
N ASN A 33 -2.88 -4.16 -13.09
CA ASN A 33 -3.04 -4.26 -11.64
C ASN A 33 -2.19 -5.40 -11.06
N ALA A 34 -2.24 -6.59 -11.67
CA ALA A 34 -1.56 -7.79 -11.18
C ALA A 34 -0.03 -7.65 -11.19
N VAL A 35 0.56 -7.03 -12.22
CA VAL A 35 2.01 -6.95 -12.40
C VAL A 35 2.71 -6.18 -11.27
N THR A 36 2.01 -5.19 -10.69
CA THR A 36 2.52 -4.42 -9.53
C THR A 36 2.65 -5.31 -8.30
N TYR A 37 1.66 -6.18 -8.05
CA TYR A 37 1.75 -7.17 -6.97
C TYR A 37 2.78 -8.26 -7.27
N ALA A 38 2.91 -8.69 -8.54
CA ALA A 38 3.95 -9.63 -8.93
C ALA A 38 5.36 -9.09 -8.62
N GLY A 39 5.62 -7.81 -8.92
CA GLY A 39 6.85 -7.12 -8.52
C GLY A 39 7.03 -7.07 -7.00
N THR A 40 5.95 -6.81 -6.26
CA THR A 40 6.00 -6.76 -4.78
C THR A 40 6.34 -8.13 -4.17
N ILE A 41 5.71 -9.21 -4.67
CA ILE A 41 5.93 -10.58 -4.18
C ILE A 41 7.36 -11.04 -4.47
N THR A 42 7.83 -10.85 -5.71
CA THR A 42 9.17 -11.29 -6.13
C THR A 42 10.30 -10.57 -5.38
N SER A 43 10.08 -9.32 -4.97
CA SER A 43 11.06 -8.50 -4.27
C SER A 43 11.02 -8.62 -2.74
N SER A 44 9.93 -9.11 -2.16
CA SER A 44 9.69 -9.09 -0.69
C SER A 44 10.82 -9.76 0.10
N PHE A 45 11.29 -10.93 -0.36
CA PHE A 45 12.38 -11.65 0.31
C PHE A 45 13.72 -10.90 0.20
N ILE A 46 14.02 -10.37 -1.00
CA ILE A 46 15.24 -9.61 -1.26
C ILE A 46 15.30 -8.38 -0.36
N TRP A 47 14.19 -7.62 -0.29
CA TRP A 47 14.13 -6.42 0.54
C TRP A 47 14.19 -6.71 2.04
N GLY A 48 13.65 -7.83 2.51
CA GLY A 48 13.80 -8.25 3.90
C GLY A 48 15.28 -8.37 4.29
N LEU A 49 16.05 -9.09 3.48
CA LEU A 49 17.49 -9.29 3.67
C LEU A 49 18.30 -7.98 3.55
N LEU A 50 17.94 -7.13 2.57
CA LEU A 50 18.57 -5.83 2.39
C LEU A 50 18.28 -4.87 3.55
N SER A 51 17.04 -4.83 4.06
CA SER A 51 16.64 -3.94 5.16
C SER A 51 17.38 -4.26 6.45
N ASP A 52 17.59 -5.54 6.75
CA ASP A 52 18.36 -5.96 7.92
C ASP A 52 19.86 -5.65 7.76
N SER A 53 20.36 -5.62 6.53
CA SER A 53 21.77 -5.36 6.25
C SER A 53 22.11 -3.87 6.14
N PHE A 54 21.38 -3.11 5.35
CA PHE A 54 21.68 -1.70 5.04
C PHE A 54 21.05 -0.69 6.00
N GLY A 55 20.08 -1.14 6.80
CA GLY A 55 19.33 -0.28 7.71
C GLY A 55 18.00 0.18 7.15
N ARG A 56 17.13 0.60 8.07
CA ARG A 56 15.74 0.93 7.77
C ARG A 56 15.66 2.28 7.06
N ARG A 57 16.41 3.28 7.52
CA ARG A 57 16.46 4.61 6.88
C ARG A 57 16.99 4.54 5.46
N SER A 58 18.10 3.82 5.22
CA SER A 58 18.68 3.66 3.88
C SER A 58 17.69 3.02 2.91
N THR A 59 16.99 1.97 3.36
CA THR A 59 15.94 1.28 2.58
C THR A 59 14.80 2.21 2.23
N LEU A 60 14.35 3.05 3.17
CA LEU A 60 13.30 4.03 2.95
C LEU A 60 13.71 5.11 1.94
N ILE A 61 14.91 5.68 2.07
CA ILE A 61 15.40 6.73 1.17
C ILE A 61 15.53 6.19 -0.26
N ILE A 62 16.25 5.08 -0.43
CA ILE A 62 16.53 4.51 -1.75
C ILE A 62 15.24 4.03 -2.40
N GLY A 63 14.44 3.24 -1.69
CA GLY A 63 13.22 2.67 -2.27
C GLY A 63 12.15 3.72 -2.59
N CYS A 64 11.94 4.74 -1.73
CA CYS A 64 10.98 5.80 -2.03
C CYS A 64 11.45 6.69 -3.20
N THR A 65 12.74 7.04 -3.24
CA THR A 65 13.28 7.90 -4.30
C THR A 65 13.28 7.17 -5.65
N MET A 66 13.77 5.93 -5.70
CA MET A 66 13.75 5.13 -6.92
C MET A 66 12.32 4.85 -7.39
N ASN A 67 11.40 4.52 -6.48
CA ASN A 67 9.99 4.34 -6.84
C ASN A 67 9.43 5.62 -7.45
N GLY A 68 9.64 6.79 -6.82
CA GLY A 68 9.18 8.08 -7.34
C GLY A 68 9.73 8.39 -8.73
N LEU A 69 11.02 8.11 -8.99
CA LEU A 69 11.61 8.28 -10.33
C LEU A 69 10.97 7.35 -11.36
N ILE A 70 10.76 6.07 -11.03
CA ILE A 70 10.06 5.13 -11.91
C ILE A 70 8.60 5.54 -12.12
N SER A 71 7.91 6.05 -11.10
CA SER A 71 6.55 6.61 -11.21
C SER A 71 6.52 7.83 -12.16
N CYS A 72 7.55 8.68 -12.17
CA CYS A 72 7.67 9.75 -13.17
C CYS A 72 7.83 9.17 -14.58
N ILE A 73 8.72 8.19 -14.76
CA ILE A 73 8.98 7.54 -16.06
C ILE A 73 7.71 6.84 -16.58
N ASN A 74 6.88 6.26 -15.70
CA ASN A 74 5.59 5.65 -16.06
C ASN A 74 4.69 6.61 -16.86
N ALA A 75 4.66 7.90 -16.52
CA ALA A 75 3.84 8.90 -17.22
C ALA A 75 4.27 9.12 -18.68
N PHE A 76 5.51 8.77 -19.02
CA PHE A 76 6.07 8.92 -20.36
C PHE A 76 5.92 7.65 -21.21
N SER A 77 5.32 6.59 -20.69
CA SER A 77 5.14 5.33 -21.44
C SER A 77 4.32 5.53 -22.72
N PRO A 78 4.82 5.14 -23.90
CA PRO A 78 4.12 5.30 -25.17
C PRO A 78 3.14 4.15 -25.44
N ASN A 79 3.36 2.97 -24.84
CA ASN A 79 2.54 1.78 -25.05
C ASN A 79 2.26 1.05 -23.72
N LYS A 80 1.26 0.16 -23.75
CA LYS A 80 0.83 -0.61 -22.58
C LYS A 80 1.90 -1.56 -22.04
N TYR A 81 2.75 -2.13 -22.90
CA TYR A 81 3.80 -3.06 -22.49
C TYR A 81 4.90 -2.37 -21.67
N MET A 82 5.38 -1.20 -22.11
CA MET A 82 6.33 -0.40 -21.35
C MET A 82 5.74 0.02 -20.01
N LEU A 83 4.46 0.42 -19.99
CA LEU A 83 3.77 0.76 -18.75
C LEU A 83 3.70 -0.44 -17.79
N MET A 84 3.39 -1.64 -18.30
CA MET A 84 3.38 -2.88 -17.50
C MET A 84 4.76 -3.20 -16.92
N SER A 85 5.83 -3.10 -17.72
CA SER A 85 7.20 -3.35 -17.26
C SER A 85 7.64 -2.35 -16.19
N LEU A 86 7.35 -1.06 -16.38
CA LEU A 86 7.68 -0.05 -15.38
C LEU A 86 6.83 -0.19 -14.11
N LYS A 87 5.58 -0.64 -14.22
CA LYS A 87 4.73 -0.98 -13.06
C LYS A 87 5.23 -2.19 -12.29
N TYR A 88 5.75 -3.20 -12.98
CA TYR A 88 6.46 -4.31 -12.34
C TYR A 88 7.64 -3.80 -11.51
N ILE A 89 8.47 -2.93 -12.09
CA ILE A 89 9.64 -2.35 -11.42
C ILE A 89 9.21 -1.47 -10.24
N GLY A 90 8.17 -0.65 -10.38
CA GLY A 90 7.61 0.14 -9.27
C GLY A 90 7.15 -0.76 -8.11
N GLY A 91 6.40 -1.82 -8.42
CA GLY A 91 6.02 -2.85 -7.46
C GLY A 91 7.23 -3.52 -6.78
N PHE A 92 8.29 -3.80 -7.54
CA PHE A 92 9.54 -4.34 -7.01
C PHE A 92 10.22 -3.38 -6.03
N LEU A 93 10.27 -2.09 -6.35
CA LEU A 93 10.95 -1.07 -5.53
C LEU A 93 10.18 -0.73 -4.24
N ILE A 94 8.84 -0.70 -4.30
CA ILE A 94 8.02 -0.21 -3.19
C ILE A 94 7.86 -1.20 -2.03
N SER A 95 8.12 -2.47 -2.29
CA SER A 95 8.10 -3.57 -1.31
C SER A 95 8.99 -3.30 -0.10
N GLY A 96 10.23 -2.84 -0.33
CA GLY A 96 11.19 -2.52 0.73
C GLY A 96 10.74 -1.42 1.67
N PRO A 97 10.45 -0.20 1.16
CA PRO A 97 9.92 0.89 1.97
C PRO A 97 8.65 0.53 2.75
N TYR A 98 7.76 -0.30 2.18
CA TYR A 98 6.56 -0.75 2.87
C TYR A 98 6.89 -1.55 4.14
N ALA A 99 7.77 -2.56 4.03
CA ALA A 99 8.20 -3.36 5.17
C ALA A 99 9.06 -2.56 6.17
N ALA A 100 10.03 -1.79 5.65
CA ALA A 100 10.96 -1.02 6.48
C ALA A 100 10.26 0.06 7.32
N LEU A 101 9.20 0.69 6.81
CA LEU A 101 8.50 1.76 7.53
C LEU A 101 7.81 1.26 8.80
N ALA A 102 7.12 0.12 8.71
CA ALA A 102 6.42 -0.44 9.86
C ALA A 102 7.39 -0.79 10.99
N THR A 103 8.51 -1.44 10.64
CA THR A 103 9.57 -1.78 11.58
C THR A 103 10.24 -0.53 12.14
N TYR A 104 10.60 0.43 11.28
CA TYR A 104 11.19 1.71 11.67
C TYR A 104 10.33 2.39 12.75
N CYS A 105 9.04 2.64 12.50
CA CYS A 105 8.16 3.28 13.48
C CYS A 105 8.03 2.47 14.79
N SER A 106 8.03 1.14 14.71
CA SER A 106 7.91 0.26 15.88
C SER A 106 9.15 0.26 16.79
N GLU A 107 10.33 0.60 16.24
CA GLU A 107 11.62 0.62 16.94
C GLU A 107 11.84 1.91 17.73
N PHE A 108 11.15 3.00 17.39
CA PHE A 108 11.15 4.25 18.16
C PHE A 108 10.20 4.23 19.37
N HIS A 109 9.32 3.22 19.47
CA HIS A 109 8.31 3.14 20.52
C HIS A 109 8.61 2.03 21.53
N ILE A 110 8.28 2.30 22.79
CA ILE A 110 8.34 1.32 23.88
C ILE A 110 7.32 0.18 23.66
N ALA A 111 7.59 -0.98 24.27
CA ALA A 111 6.77 -2.18 24.11
C ALA A 111 5.26 -1.96 24.36
N LYS A 112 4.90 -1.10 25.32
CA LYS A 112 3.52 -0.76 25.66
C LYS A 112 2.74 -0.11 24.50
N TYR A 113 3.39 0.74 23.69
CA TYR A 113 2.76 1.46 22.59
C TYR A 113 3.01 0.83 21.23
N ARG A 114 3.92 -0.13 21.13
CA ARG A 114 4.30 -0.80 19.86
C ARG A 114 3.11 -1.44 19.15
N SER A 115 2.15 -2.01 19.89
CA SER A 115 0.94 -2.61 19.32
C SER A 115 -0.04 -1.58 18.70
N ARG A 116 0.07 -0.29 19.05
CA ARG A 116 -0.74 0.79 18.48
C ARG A 116 -0.15 1.37 17.20
N VAL A 117 1.15 1.19 16.96
CA VAL A 117 1.84 1.73 15.79
C VAL A 117 1.19 1.29 14.47
N PRO A 118 0.87 0.00 14.24
CA PRO A 118 0.19 -0.43 13.01
C PRO A 118 -1.17 0.23 12.79
N LEU A 119 -1.92 0.52 13.86
CA LEU A 119 -3.23 1.19 13.75
C LEU A 119 -3.08 2.65 13.30
N VAL A 120 -2.13 3.39 13.90
CA VAL A 120 -1.84 4.78 13.51
C VAL A 120 -1.35 4.82 12.06
N LEU A 121 -0.50 3.86 11.68
CA LEU A 121 -0.08 3.68 10.30
C LEU A 121 -1.30 3.40 9.40
N GLY A 122 -2.21 2.50 9.77
CA GLY A 122 -3.45 2.23 9.00
C GLY A 122 -4.29 3.49 8.74
N VAL A 123 -4.45 4.36 9.74
CA VAL A 123 -5.14 5.66 9.59
C VAL A 123 -4.42 6.56 8.60
N LEU A 124 -3.10 6.74 8.75
CA LEU A 124 -2.28 7.55 7.83
C LEU A 124 -2.30 7.00 6.40
N SER A 125 -2.35 5.67 6.23
CA SER A 125 -2.50 5.02 4.93
C SER A 125 -3.83 5.35 4.27
N THR A 126 -4.91 5.40 5.06
CA THR A 126 -6.26 5.72 4.59
C THR A 126 -6.37 7.17 4.17
N LEU A 127 -5.77 8.10 4.93
CA LEU A 127 -5.65 9.50 4.54
C LEU A 127 -4.91 9.66 3.20
N GLY A 128 -3.84 8.88 3.00
CA GLY A 128 -3.19 8.79 1.70
C GLY A 128 -4.14 8.24 0.62
N GLY A 129 -4.87 7.16 0.90
CA GLY A 129 -5.82 6.58 -0.05
C GLY A 129 -6.91 7.53 -0.57
N ILE A 130 -7.32 8.52 0.24
CA ILE A 130 -8.28 9.57 -0.11
C ILE A 130 -7.69 10.59 -1.10
N TYR A 131 -6.38 10.82 -1.07
CA TYR A 131 -5.71 11.75 -2.00
C TYR A 131 -5.88 11.35 -3.47
N LEU A 132 -5.79 10.06 -3.79
CA LEU A 132 -5.89 9.57 -5.18
C LEU A 132 -7.21 9.92 -5.88
N PRO A 133 -8.39 9.59 -5.34
CA PRO A 133 -9.66 9.90 -6.00
C PRO A 133 -9.95 11.41 -6.01
N ILE A 134 -9.52 12.17 -4.99
CA ILE A 134 -9.63 13.64 -5.01
C ILE A 134 -8.77 14.23 -6.13
N LEU A 135 -7.51 13.78 -6.25
CA LEU A 135 -6.62 14.21 -7.31
C LEU A 135 -7.19 13.84 -8.68
N ALA A 136 -7.76 12.65 -8.82
CA ALA A 136 -8.40 12.20 -10.06
C ALA A 136 -9.62 13.08 -10.42
N ALA A 137 -10.49 13.35 -9.46
CA ALA A 137 -11.65 14.24 -9.62
C ALA A 137 -11.24 15.67 -10.01
N TRP A 138 -10.05 16.12 -9.59
CA TRP A 138 -9.53 17.43 -9.95
C TRP A 138 -8.86 17.44 -11.33
N VAL A 139 -7.99 16.46 -11.63
CA VAL A 139 -7.16 16.45 -12.85
C VAL A 139 -7.94 16.06 -14.10
N PHE A 140 -8.82 15.05 -14.02
CA PHE A 140 -9.47 14.52 -15.23
C PHE A 140 -10.42 15.49 -15.93
N PRO A 141 -11.22 16.32 -15.23
CA PRO A 141 -12.09 17.31 -15.87
C PRO A 141 -11.38 18.47 -16.57
N MET A 142 -10.08 18.70 -16.30
CA MET A 142 -9.37 19.86 -16.87
C MET A 142 -9.12 19.77 -18.37
N ASN A 143 -9.36 18.60 -19.01
CA ASN A 143 -9.06 18.35 -20.43
C ASN A 143 -7.66 18.85 -20.81
N PHE A 144 -6.68 18.64 -19.93
CA PHE A 144 -5.32 19.14 -20.12
C PHE A 144 -4.64 18.37 -21.25
N GLN A 145 -4.20 19.11 -22.27
CA GLN A 145 -3.41 18.59 -23.37
C GLN A 145 -2.24 19.55 -23.62
N ALA A 146 -1.02 19.06 -23.33
CA ALA A 146 0.20 19.81 -23.61
C ALA A 146 1.15 18.96 -24.45
N VAL A 147 1.71 19.54 -25.51
CA VAL A 147 2.71 18.84 -26.33
C VAL A 147 4.10 19.15 -25.76
N LEU A 148 4.74 18.14 -25.19
CA LEU A 148 6.11 18.17 -24.72
C LEU A 148 7.05 17.58 -25.78
N PHE A 149 8.19 18.23 -26.00
CA PHE A 149 9.25 17.81 -26.93
C PHE A 149 8.81 17.61 -28.39
N GLY A 150 7.64 18.12 -28.80
CA GLY A 150 7.13 18.05 -30.18
C GLY A 150 6.49 16.72 -30.59
N PHE A 151 6.62 15.65 -29.77
CA PHE A 151 6.07 14.32 -30.07
C PHE A 151 5.27 13.69 -28.92
N LEU A 152 5.28 14.28 -27.72
CA LEU A 152 4.62 13.71 -26.55
C LEU A 152 3.42 14.58 -26.13
N SER A 153 2.20 14.15 -26.45
CA SER A 153 0.98 14.74 -25.88
C SER A 153 0.82 14.28 -24.43
N VAL A 154 1.02 15.20 -23.48
CA VAL A 154 0.69 15.01 -22.06
C VAL A 154 -0.79 15.24 -21.88
N ASN A 155 -1.51 14.13 -21.78
CA ASN A 155 -2.94 14.09 -21.49
C ASN A 155 -3.17 14.05 -19.97
N SER A 156 -4.41 14.29 -19.53
CA SER A 156 -4.79 14.34 -18.10
C SER A 156 -4.30 13.14 -17.28
N TRP A 157 -4.30 11.92 -17.84
CA TRP A 157 -3.81 10.72 -17.11
C TRP A 157 -2.31 10.68 -16.91
N ARG A 158 -1.51 11.23 -17.85
CA ARG A 158 -0.06 11.35 -17.69
C ARG A 158 0.27 12.37 -16.62
N LEU A 159 -0.45 13.51 -16.59
CA LEU A 159 -0.34 14.50 -15.52
C LEU A 159 -0.69 13.91 -14.16
N PHE A 160 -1.77 13.12 -14.08
CA PHE A 160 -2.13 12.40 -12.86
C PHE A 160 -1.00 11.48 -12.38
N LEU A 161 -0.34 10.71 -13.26
CA LEU A 161 0.79 9.87 -12.88
C LEU A 161 1.99 10.69 -12.35
N LEU A 162 2.30 11.83 -12.97
CA LEU A 162 3.38 12.73 -12.51
C LEU A 162 3.10 13.29 -11.12
N LEU A 163 1.88 13.77 -10.88
CA LEU A 163 1.48 14.31 -9.57
C LEU A 163 1.48 13.23 -8.48
N ASN A 164 1.23 11.98 -8.84
CA ASN A 164 1.32 10.84 -7.91
C ASN A 164 2.75 10.41 -7.57
N ALA A 165 3.73 10.77 -8.40
CA ALA A 165 5.14 10.50 -8.12
C ALA A 165 5.71 11.42 -7.03
N LEU A 166 5.20 12.67 -6.93
CA LEU A 166 5.72 13.69 -6.03
C LEU A 166 5.76 13.25 -4.55
N PRO A 167 4.69 12.66 -3.97
CA PRO A 167 4.73 12.27 -2.56
C PRO A 167 5.79 11.19 -2.25
N ALA A 168 6.11 10.31 -3.20
CA ALA A 168 7.18 9.32 -3.03
C ALA A 168 8.57 9.98 -3.03
N LEU A 169 8.81 10.93 -3.92
CA LEU A 169 10.05 11.71 -3.97
C LEU A 169 10.23 12.57 -2.71
N VAL A 170 9.18 13.30 -2.31
CA VAL A 170 9.18 14.12 -1.09
C VAL A 170 9.44 13.24 0.14
N ALA A 171 8.83 12.06 0.21
CA ALA A 171 9.10 11.11 1.30
C ALA A 171 10.57 10.65 1.30
N GLY A 172 11.13 10.30 0.14
CA GLY A 172 12.54 9.92 0.00
C GLY A 172 13.49 10.99 0.53
N VAL A 173 13.28 12.25 0.14
CA VAL A 173 14.05 13.40 0.63
C VAL A 173 13.80 13.65 2.11
N GLY A 174 12.55 13.54 2.58
CA GLY A 174 12.20 13.71 3.99
C GLY A 174 12.92 12.73 4.93
N PHE A 175 13.10 11.47 4.52
CA PHE A 175 13.83 10.47 5.30
C PHE A 175 15.33 10.77 5.42
N ILE A 176 15.90 11.64 4.60
CA ILE A 176 17.29 12.11 4.74
C ILE A 176 17.46 12.91 6.04
N PHE A 177 16.43 13.62 6.51
CA PHE A 177 16.53 14.43 7.73
C PHE A 177 16.23 13.66 9.03
N LEU A 178 15.72 12.43 8.90
CA LEU A 178 15.38 11.57 10.02
C LEU A 178 16.58 10.74 10.49
N PRO A 179 16.67 10.42 11.80
CA PRO A 179 17.72 9.55 12.32
C PRO A 179 17.53 8.10 11.86
N GLU A 180 18.59 7.29 11.95
CA GLU A 180 18.46 5.84 11.80
C GLU A 180 17.81 5.23 13.04
N SER A 181 17.20 4.05 12.90
CA SER A 181 16.61 3.35 14.04
C SER A 181 17.63 3.09 15.16
N PRO A 182 17.33 3.45 16.42
CA PRO A 182 18.23 3.20 17.54
C PRO A 182 18.47 1.70 17.75
N ARG A 183 17.45 0.86 17.52
CA ARG A 183 17.57 -0.60 17.65
C ARG A 183 18.49 -1.18 16.58
N PHE A 184 18.40 -0.67 15.35
CA PHE A 184 19.32 -1.05 14.28
C PHE A 184 20.76 -0.67 14.65
N LEU A 185 21.00 0.55 15.13
CA LEU A 185 22.33 1.02 15.52
C LEU A 185 22.95 0.16 16.63
N ILE A 186 22.17 -0.21 17.65
CA ILE A 186 22.60 -1.13 18.72
C ILE A 186 22.94 -2.52 18.15
N SER A 187 22.10 -3.07 17.27
CA SER A 187 22.40 -4.36 16.62
C SER A 187 23.67 -4.32 15.76
N LYS A 188 24.11 -3.13 15.34
CA LYS A 188 25.37 -2.90 14.63
C LYS A 188 26.54 -2.57 15.55
N GLY A 189 26.35 -2.59 16.87
CA GLY A 189 27.36 -2.18 17.85
C GLY A 189 27.68 -0.69 17.82
N LYS A 190 26.91 0.14 17.09
CA LYS A 190 27.05 1.60 17.01
C LYS A 190 26.33 2.28 18.18
N ASN A 191 26.73 1.92 19.39
CA ASN A 191 26.08 2.33 20.62
C ASN A 191 26.13 3.85 20.87
N GLU A 192 27.22 4.52 20.46
CA GLU A 192 27.36 5.97 20.58
C GLU A 192 26.34 6.71 19.69
N ALA A 193 26.26 6.33 18.41
CA ALA A 193 25.25 6.87 17.49
C ALA A 193 23.82 6.57 17.96
N ALA A 194 23.57 5.38 18.53
CA ALA A 194 22.27 5.06 19.12
C ALA A 194 21.93 5.98 20.30
N LEU A 195 22.92 6.33 21.13
CA LEU A 195 22.77 7.23 22.26
C LEU A 195 22.42 8.66 21.80
N GLU A 196 23.07 9.16 20.76
CA GLU A 196 22.73 10.45 20.15
C GLU A 196 21.27 10.50 19.66
N VAL A 197 20.80 9.41 19.06
CA VAL A 197 19.38 9.30 18.63
C VAL A 197 18.46 9.36 19.85
N PHE A 198 18.76 8.65 20.93
CA PHE A 198 17.96 8.72 22.17
C PHE A 198 17.97 10.13 22.79
N GLN A 199 19.12 10.79 22.82
CA GLN A 199 19.24 12.16 23.32
C GLN A 199 18.41 13.14 22.46
N LYS A 200 18.42 12.98 21.14
CA LYS A 200 17.58 13.77 20.22
C LYS A 200 16.10 13.54 20.50
N ILE A 201 15.66 12.29 20.64
CA ILE A 201 14.27 11.95 20.97
C ILE A 201 13.87 12.55 22.33
N TYR A 202 14.73 12.42 23.34
CA TYR A 202 14.51 12.97 24.68
C TYR A 202 14.35 14.49 24.65
N SER A 203 15.24 15.18 23.94
CA SER A 203 15.22 16.63 23.82
C SER A 203 13.96 17.13 23.12
N ILE A 204 13.54 16.48 22.03
CA ILE A 204 12.29 16.81 21.32
C ILE A 204 11.06 16.57 22.21
N ASN A 205 11.02 15.46 22.95
CA ASN A 205 9.85 15.09 23.75
C ASN A 205 9.72 15.89 25.06
N THR A 206 10.83 16.33 25.66
CA THR A 206 10.84 16.98 26.98
C THR A 206 11.19 18.47 26.95
N GLY A 207 11.72 18.97 25.82
CA GLY A 207 12.27 20.32 25.69
C GLY A 207 13.60 20.55 26.43
N ARG A 208 14.15 19.52 27.08
CA ARG A 208 15.40 19.62 27.85
C ARG A 208 16.63 19.43 26.95
N PRO A 209 17.80 19.97 27.33
CA PRO A 209 19.00 19.86 26.50
C PRO A 209 19.51 18.40 26.43
N PRO A 210 20.06 17.94 25.29
CA PRO A 210 20.56 16.57 25.10
C PRO A 210 21.45 16.00 26.22
N PRO A 211 22.37 16.76 26.85
CA PRO A 211 23.24 16.26 27.92
C PRO A 211 22.51 15.89 29.21
N SER A 212 21.26 16.35 29.39
CA SER A 212 20.44 16.02 30.57
C SER A 212 19.77 14.64 30.48
N TYR A 213 19.98 13.91 29.39
CA TYR A 213 19.51 12.54 29.23
C TYR A 213 20.15 11.61 30.29
N PRO A 214 19.36 10.86 31.07
CA PRO A 214 19.87 10.13 32.25
C PRO A 214 20.81 8.97 31.91
N ILE A 215 20.71 8.39 30.71
CA ILE A 215 21.53 7.25 30.30
C ILE A 215 22.77 7.79 29.58
N LYS A 216 23.96 7.44 30.08
CA LYS A 216 25.25 7.90 29.52
C LYS A 216 25.97 6.87 28.65
N LYS A 217 25.66 5.58 28.80
CA LYS A 217 26.31 4.50 28.05
C LYS A 217 25.35 3.34 27.86
N LEU A 218 25.36 2.77 26.66
CA LEU A 218 24.59 1.56 26.32
C LEU A 218 25.49 0.32 26.45
N VAL A 219 24.91 -0.79 26.91
CA VAL A 219 25.59 -2.08 26.99
C VAL A 219 25.84 -2.60 25.57
N GLN A 220 27.03 -3.17 25.34
CA GLN A 220 27.40 -3.76 24.06
C GLN A 220 26.75 -5.15 23.95
N GLU A 221 25.69 -5.29 23.13
CA GLU A 221 25.02 -6.57 22.92
C GLU A 221 25.81 -7.52 21.99
N THR A 222 26.72 -7.00 21.18
CA THR A 222 27.53 -7.75 20.20
C THR A 222 29.02 -7.69 20.54
N ALA A 223 29.66 -8.86 20.69
CA ALA A 223 31.08 -8.98 21.07
C ALA A 223 32.08 -8.79 19.91
N THR A 224 31.63 -8.65 18.67
CA THR A 224 32.50 -8.73 17.48
C THR A 224 32.97 -7.35 17.00
N LYS A 225 34.30 -7.13 17.06
CA LYS A 225 34.99 -6.06 16.31
C LYS A 225 34.87 -6.33 14.80
N TYR A 226 34.52 -5.29 14.04
CA TYR A 226 34.13 -5.39 12.63
C TYR A 226 35.34 -5.41 11.66
N GLU A 227 35.41 -6.43 10.80
CA GLU A 227 36.22 -6.44 9.57
C GLU A 227 35.32 -6.62 8.33
N SER A 228 35.32 -5.60 7.45
CA SER A 228 34.79 -5.57 6.06
C SER A 228 33.27 -5.68 5.80
N ASN A 229 32.73 -4.68 5.08
CA ASN A 229 31.33 -4.58 4.62
C ASN A 229 30.85 -5.78 3.76
N LYS A 230 31.72 -6.47 3.02
CA LYS A 230 31.33 -7.62 2.19
C LYS A 230 31.01 -8.87 3.02
N ARG A 231 31.80 -9.11 4.09
CA ARG A 231 31.58 -10.21 5.02
C ARG A 231 30.29 -9.99 5.82
N TYR A 232 29.97 -8.73 6.10
CA TYR A 232 28.74 -8.32 6.76
C TYR A 232 27.46 -8.67 5.97
N LEU A 233 27.42 -8.36 4.66
CA LEU A 233 26.27 -8.71 3.82
C LEU A 233 26.06 -10.23 3.77
N ALA A 234 27.15 -10.99 3.63
CA ALA A 234 27.10 -12.45 3.62
C ALA A 234 26.61 -13.05 4.95
N VAL A 235 27.10 -12.53 6.09
CA VAL A 235 26.67 -12.99 7.43
C VAL A 235 25.21 -12.62 7.71
N GLY A 236 24.79 -11.39 7.37
CA GLY A 236 23.39 -10.97 7.51
C GLY A 236 22.43 -11.79 6.64
N LEU A 237 22.85 -12.13 5.41
CA LEU A 237 22.11 -13.03 4.53
C LEU A 237 21.96 -14.44 5.13
N THR A 238 23.03 -14.99 5.70
CA THR A 238 22.98 -16.31 6.35
C THR A 238 22.13 -16.31 7.62
N ASP A 239 22.19 -15.25 8.42
CA ASP A 239 21.39 -15.12 9.66
C ASP A 239 19.89 -14.93 9.36
N GLY A 240 19.57 -14.12 8.35
CA GLY A 240 18.21 -13.92 7.86
C GLY A 240 17.63 -15.23 7.30
N TYR A 241 18.40 -15.95 6.48
CA TYR A 241 18.00 -17.26 5.95
C TYR A 241 17.79 -18.30 7.06
N THR A 242 18.68 -18.33 8.05
CA THR A 242 18.57 -19.25 9.19
C THR A 242 17.34 -18.94 10.05
N SER A 243 17.01 -17.66 10.21
CA SER A 243 15.81 -17.22 10.92
C SER A 243 14.53 -17.58 10.14
N ALA A 244 14.52 -17.37 8.82
CA ALA A 244 13.42 -17.80 7.96
C ALA A 244 13.22 -19.32 8.02
N LYS A 245 14.29 -20.11 8.02
CA LYS A 245 14.23 -21.57 8.14
C LYS A 245 13.51 -22.04 9.41
N LYS A 246 13.62 -21.29 10.52
CA LYS A 246 12.92 -21.62 11.79
C LYS A 246 11.40 -21.49 11.67
N LEU A 247 10.88 -20.61 10.81
CA LEU A 247 9.43 -20.48 10.57
C LEU A 247 8.84 -21.72 9.89
N PHE A 248 9.63 -22.37 9.04
CA PHE A 248 9.24 -23.60 8.35
C PHE A 248 9.48 -24.87 9.20
N ALA A 249 9.99 -24.73 10.42
CA ALA A 249 10.20 -25.84 11.34
C ALA A 249 8.99 -26.01 12.28
N PHE A 250 8.77 -27.24 12.74
CA PHE A 250 7.80 -27.53 13.79
C PHE A 250 8.27 -26.92 15.12
N PRO A 251 7.39 -26.32 15.97
CA PRO A 251 5.92 -26.27 15.90
C PRO A 251 5.32 -25.06 15.14
N TYR A 252 6.14 -24.10 14.70
CA TYR A 252 5.67 -22.83 14.12
C TYR A 252 5.04 -22.96 12.73
N LEU A 253 5.40 -24.02 11.98
CA LEU A 253 4.90 -24.27 10.63
C LEU A 253 3.37 -24.24 10.51
N ARG A 254 2.63 -24.82 11.47
CA ARG A 254 1.16 -24.84 11.43
C ARG A 254 0.57 -23.44 11.57
N THR A 255 1.08 -22.66 12.52
CA THR A 255 0.68 -21.27 12.75
C THR A 255 1.05 -20.39 11.55
N PHE A 256 2.24 -20.59 10.99
CA PHE A 256 2.71 -19.88 9.81
C PHE A 256 1.81 -20.11 8.58
N ILE A 257 1.51 -21.38 8.25
CA ILE A 257 0.63 -21.70 7.11
C ILE A 257 -0.77 -21.08 7.31
N LEU A 258 -1.33 -21.16 8.52
CA LEU A 258 -2.66 -20.60 8.82
C LEU A 258 -2.69 -19.07 8.71
N VAL A 259 -1.64 -18.40 9.19
CA VAL A 259 -1.51 -16.95 9.07
C VAL A 259 -1.34 -16.54 7.60
N CYS A 260 -0.51 -17.25 6.85
CA CYS A 260 -0.29 -16.99 5.43
C CYS A 260 -1.56 -17.16 4.60
N SER A 261 -2.34 -18.23 4.84
CA SER A 261 -3.61 -18.45 4.14
C SER A 261 -4.65 -17.38 4.49
N LEU A 262 -4.76 -17.03 5.77
CA LEU A 262 -5.65 -15.96 6.25
C LEU A 262 -5.29 -14.60 5.63
N GLN A 263 -4.00 -14.27 5.57
CA GLN A 263 -3.52 -13.04 4.97
C GLN A 263 -3.74 -13.03 3.46
N LEU A 264 -3.49 -14.15 2.77
CA LEU A 264 -3.72 -14.29 1.33
C LEU A 264 -5.19 -14.05 0.99
N CYS A 265 -6.12 -14.74 1.66
CA CYS A 265 -7.55 -14.56 1.43
C CYS A 265 -8.03 -13.14 1.72
N SER A 266 -7.58 -12.56 2.84
CA SER A 266 -7.94 -11.20 3.24
C SER A 266 -7.45 -10.15 2.24
N VAL A 267 -6.17 -10.23 1.85
CA VAL A 267 -5.56 -9.29 0.89
C VAL A 267 -6.14 -9.46 -0.50
N MET A 268 -6.39 -10.69 -0.95
CA MET A 268 -7.01 -10.98 -2.25
C MET A 268 -8.40 -10.35 -2.34
N SER A 269 -9.29 -10.67 -1.39
CA SER A 269 -10.66 -10.15 -1.39
C SER A 269 -10.69 -8.62 -1.36
N TYR A 270 -9.94 -8.02 -0.43
CA TYR A 270 -9.87 -6.58 -0.25
C TYR A 270 -9.26 -5.85 -1.46
N SER A 271 -8.16 -6.38 -1.99
CA SER A 271 -7.44 -5.71 -3.08
C SER A 271 -8.21 -5.79 -4.39
N THR A 272 -8.89 -6.91 -4.68
CA THR A 272 -9.69 -7.05 -5.90
C THR A 272 -10.75 -5.96 -5.99
N LEU A 273 -11.64 -5.85 -5.00
CA LEU A 273 -12.72 -4.86 -5.06
C LEU A 273 -12.18 -3.42 -5.01
N ARG A 274 -11.12 -3.16 -4.23
CA ARG A 274 -10.46 -1.85 -4.20
C ARG A 274 -9.93 -1.42 -5.56
N LEU A 275 -9.31 -2.34 -6.31
CA LEU A 275 -8.67 -2.03 -7.59
C LEU A 275 -9.65 -1.91 -8.76
N TRP A 276 -10.80 -2.58 -8.67
CA TRP A 276 -11.84 -2.53 -9.71
C TRP A 276 -12.90 -1.46 -9.44
N MET A 277 -12.89 -0.83 -8.27
CA MET A 277 -13.89 0.15 -7.86
C MET A 277 -14.15 1.29 -8.87
N PRO A 278 -13.14 2.03 -9.37
CA PRO A 278 -13.40 3.08 -10.37
C PRO A 278 -13.97 2.52 -11.68
N GLN A 279 -13.55 1.32 -12.08
CA GLN A 279 -14.07 0.64 -13.27
C GLN A 279 -15.52 0.20 -13.10
N ILE A 280 -15.93 -0.24 -11.89
CA ILE A 280 -17.32 -0.59 -11.60
C ILE A 280 -18.20 0.64 -11.75
N PHE A 281 -17.82 1.77 -11.15
CA PHE A 281 -18.57 3.03 -11.28
C PHE A 281 -18.60 3.56 -12.71
N GLN A 282 -17.46 3.52 -13.43
CA GLN A 282 -17.43 3.89 -14.85
C GLN A 282 -18.35 2.98 -15.69
N GLY A 283 -18.33 1.66 -15.45
CA GLY A 283 -19.19 0.72 -16.15
C GLY A 283 -20.69 0.97 -15.92
N ILE A 284 -21.07 1.36 -14.70
CA ILE A 284 -22.44 1.79 -14.38
C ILE A 284 -22.80 3.07 -15.15
N TYR A 285 -21.89 4.04 -15.22
CA TYR A 285 -22.10 5.29 -15.96
C TYR A 285 -22.28 5.04 -17.46
N ASP A 286 -21.34 4.31 -18.08
CA ASP A 286 -21.34 4.01 -19.51
C ASP A 286 -22.63 3.28 -19.89
N PHE A 287 -23.08 2.34 -19.06
CA PHE A 287 -24.33 1.61 -19.27
C PHE A 287 -25.56 2.51 -19.29
N LYS A 288 -25.68 3.41 -18.29
CA LYS A 288 -26.80 4.36 -18.21
C LYS A 288 -26.79 5.32 -19.39
N PHE A 289 -25.61 5.78 -19.78
CA PHE A 289 -25.43 6.69 -20.90
C PHE A 289 -25.84 6.04 -22.23
N LEU A 290 -25.43 4.79 -22.48
CA LEU A 290 -25.74 4.08 -23.73
C LEU A 290 -27.21 3.65 -23.82
N ASN A 291 -27.83 3.25 -22.71
CA ASN A 291 -29.19 2.70 -22.70
C ASN A 291 -30.27 3.69 -22.26
N ASN A 292 -29.91 4.94 -21.96
CA ASN A 292 -30.80 6.00 -21.46
C ASN A 292 -31.70 5.54 -20.28
N ARG A 293 -31.16 4.69 -19.40
CA ARG A 293 -31.85 4.16 -18.21
C ARG A 293 -31.40 4.89 -16.94
N SER A 294 -32.33 5.09 -16.02
CA SER A 294 -32.09 5.77 -14.73
C SER A 294 -31.51 4.85 -13.64
N SER A 295 -31.90 3.56 -13.63
CA SER A 295 -31.43 2.58 -12.64
C SER A 295 -31.34 1.19 -13.26
N SER A 296 -30.26 0.46 -12.96
CA SER A 296 -30.07 -0.93 -13.38
C SER A 296 -29.19 -1.65 -12.36
N SER A 297 -29.42 -2.95 -12.20
CA SER A 297 -28.62 -3.76 -11.28
C SER A 297 -27.23 -4.04 -11.85
N ILE A 298 -26.22 -4.24 -10.99
CA ILE A 298 -24.88 -4.64 -11.44
C ILE A 298 -24.92 -5.95 -12.23
N CYS A 299 -25.78 -6.90 -11.86
CA CYS A 299 -26.00 -8.14 -12.60
C CYS A 299 -26.39 -7.91 -14.07
N GLU A 300 -27.29 -6.95 -14.33
CA GLU A 300 -27.73 -6.62 -15.69
C GLU A 300 -26.62 -5.92 -16.49
N ILE A 301 -25.82 -5.08 -15.82
CA ILE A 301 -24.67 -4.42 -16.45
C ILE A 301 -23.60 -5.45 -16.84
N LEU A 302 -23.28 -6.38 -15.94
CA LEU A 302 -22.26 -7.42 -16.17
C LEU A 302 -22.67 -8.43 -17.26
N SER A 303 -23.96 -8.71 -17.43
CA SER A 303 -24.43 -9.63 -18.49
C SER A 303 -24.28 -9.04 -19.90
N LEU A 304 -24.19 -7.71 -20.01
CA LEU A 304 -24.06 -6.97 -21.26
C LEU A 304 -22.62 -6.61 -21.61
N ILE A 305 -21.70 -6.62 -20.62
CA ILE A 305 -20.25 -6.50 -20.86
C ILE A 305 -19.74 -7.83 -21.42
N ARG A 306 -19.81 -8.01 -22.74
CA ARG A 306 -19.07 -9.07 -23.42
C ARG A 306 -17.62 -8.60 -23.66
N PRO A 307 -16.60 -9.44 -23.44
CA PRO A 307 -15.25 -9.13 -23.90
C PRO A 307 -15.27 -9.03 -25.43
N SER A 308 -15.31 -7.81 -25.95
CA SER A 308 -15.14 -7.57 -27.39
C SER A 308 -13.65 -7.68 -27.72
N SER A 309 -13.31 -8.60 -28.61
CA SER A 309 -11.96 -8.74 -29.19
C SER A 309 -11.64 -7.65 -30.22
N HIS A 310 -12.64 -6.84 -30.62
CA HIS A 310 -12.47 -5.79 -31.63
C HIS A 310 -12.73 -4.40 -31.03
N VAL A 311 -11.69 -3.58 -31.09
CA VAL A 311 -11.70 -2.16 -30.75
C VAL A 311 -12.32 -1.44 -31.95
N THR A 312 -13.53 -0.91 -31.78
CA THR A 312 -14.16 -0.03 -32.77
C THR A 312 -13.28 1.19 -33.00
N ARG A 313 -13.16 1.64 -34.26
CA ARG A 313 -12.21 2.68 -34.69
C ARG A 313 -12.39 4.04 -34.01
N ASP A 314 -13.57 4.31 -33.44
CA ASP A 314 -13.83 5.50 -32.63
C ASP A 314 -13.97 5.09 -31.16
N CYS A 315 -12.89 5.22 -30.39
CA CYS A 315 -12.90 5.04 -28.94
C CYS A 315 -13.16 6.40 -28.30
N PHE A 316 -14.38 6.61 -27.81
CA PHE A 316 -14.75 7.81 -27.05
C PHE A 316 -15.14 7.38 -25.63
N VAL A 317 -14.31 7.72 -24.65
CA VAL A 317 -14.62 7.50 -23.23
C VAL A 317 -14.84 8.84 -22.57
N LYS A 318 -16.07 9.09 -22.13
CA LYS A 318 -16.39 10.26 -21.31
C LYS A 318 -16.11 9.92 -19.86
N VAL A 319 -15.09 10.59 -19.31
CA VAL A 319 -14.70 10.42 -17.91
C VAL A 319 -15.56 11.34 -17.04
N ASP A 320 -16.48 10.77 -16.27
CA ASP A 320 -17.35 11.54 -15.38
C ASP A 320 -16.72 11.77 -14.00
N ILE A 321 -16.90 12.96 -13.44
CA ILE A 321 -16.35 13.32 -12.13
C ILE A 321 -17.03 12.54 -11.00
N ASP A 322 -18.30 12.15 -11.17
CA ASP A 322 -19.09 11.44 -10.17
C ASP A 322 -18.46 10.09 -9.78
N VAL A 323 -17.82 9.41 -10.75
CA VAL A 323 -17.06 8.17 -10.54
C VAL A 323 -16.01 8.33 -9.45
N TYR A 324 -15.29 9.47 -9.47
CA TYR A 324 -14.22 9.75 -8.52
C TYR A 324 -14.74 10.30 -7.19
N ILE A 325 -15.85 11.05 -7.20
CA ILE A 325 -16.53 11.49 -5.97
C ILE A 325 -17.04 10.27 -5.19
N ARG A 326 -17.72 9.33 -5.84
CA ARG A 326 -18.20 8.09 -5.21
C ARG A 326 -17.05 7.23 -4.69
N THR A 327 -15.96 7.13 -5.45
CA THR A 327 -14.77 6.44 -4.99
C THR A 327 -14.15 7.14 -3.76
N THR A 328 -14.16 8.48 -3.71
CA THR A 328 -13.72 9.24 -2.54
C THR A 328 -14.54 8.90 -1.31
N LEU A 329 -15.87 8.88 -1.43
CA LEU A 329 -16.78 8.50 -0.33
C LEU A 329 -16.46 7.10 0.20
N THR A 330 -16.22 6.13 -0.69
CA THR A 330 -15.83 4.79 -0.26
C THR A 330 -14.45 4.75 0.41
N THR A 331 -13.48 5.53 -0.06
CA THR A 331 -12.15 5.57 0.60
C THR A 331 -12.15 6.27 1.95
N LEU A 332 -13.16 7.10 2.24
CA LEU A 332 -13.33 7.79 3.52
C LEU A 332 -13.85 6.84 4.62
N SER A 333 -14.67 5.86 4.24
CA SER A 333 -15.35 4.96 5.17
C SER A 333 -14.45 4.28 6.22
N PRO A 334 -13.21 3.85 5.92
CA PRO A 334 -12.38 3.16 6.90
C PRO A 334 -11.97 4.04 8.08
N LEU A 335 -11.94 5.37 7.94
CA LEU A 335 -11.60 6.27 9.05
C LEU A 335 -12.56 6.09 10.24
N LEU A 336 -13.85 5.95 9.96
CA LEU A 336 -14.86 5.65 10.98
C LEU A 336 -14.61 4.29 11.61
N THR A 337 -14.26 3.29 10.80
CA THR A 337 -13.96 1.94 11.29
C THR A 337 -12.71 1.92 12.18
N TYR A 338 -11.65 2.68 11.84
CA TYR A 338 -10.46 2.81 12.68
C TYR A 338 -10.75 3.46 14.03
N PHE A 339 -11.63 4.46 14.06
CA PHE A 339 -12.01 5.15 15.28
C PHE A 339 -12.66 4.20 16.29
N ILE A 340 -13.53 3.30 15.82
CA ILE A 340 -14.23 2.31 16.67
C ILE A 340 -13.45 0.99 16.85
N ALA A 341 -12.40 0.75 16.07
CA ALA A 341 -11.66 -0.51 16.06
C ALA A 341 -11.14 -0.92 17.45
N GLY A 342 -10.58 0.02 18.21
CA GLY A 342 -10.06 -0.24 19.55
C GLY A 342 -11.14 -0.70 20.53
N ALA A 343 -12.30 -0.04 20.50
CA ALA A 343 -13.45 -0.39 21.34
C ALA A 343 -13.99 -1.79 20.98
N LEU A 344 -14.12 -2.09 19.69
CA LEU A 344 -14.58 -3.39 19.20
C LEU A 344 -13.62 -4.52 19.59
N ILE A 345 -12.31 -4.30 19.46
CA ILE A 345 -11.28 -5.29 19.83
C ILE A 345 -11.35 -5.60 21.33
N ASN A 346 -11.53 -4.58 22.18
CA ASN A 346 -11.63 -4.76 23.62
C ASN A 346 -12.94 -5.45 24.04
N ALA A 347 -14.05 -5.15 23.37
CA ALA A 347 -15.37 -5.71 23.70
C ALA A 347 -15.55 -7.18 23.25
N VAL A 348 -15.11 -7.51 22.03
CA VAL A 348 -15.41 -8.81 21.40
C VAL A 348 -14.21 -9.77 21.43
N GLY A 349 -12.99 -9.23 21.46
CA GLY A 349 -11.75 -9.97 21.33
C GLY A 349 -11.31 -10.16 19.87
N GLN A 350 -10.00 -10.15 19.64
CA GLN A 350 -9.37 -10.09 18.31
C GLN A 350 -9.79 -11.23 17.36
N LYS A 351 -9.78 -12.48 17.83
CA LYS A 351 -10.09 -13.66 17.00
C LYS A 351 -11.55 -13.74 16.58
N ARG A 352 -12.48 -13.54 17.53
CA ARG A 352 -13.93 -13.56 17.27
C ARG A 352 -14.32 -12.40 16.34
N LEU A 353 -13.78 -11.22 16.60
CA LEU A 353 -14.01 -10.04 15.76
C LEU A 353 -13.56 -10.28 14.32
N LEU A 354 -12.39 -10.90 14.10
CA LEU A 354 -11.92 -11.22 12.75
C LEU A 354 -12.88 -12.13 11.99
N SER A 355 -13.39 -13.19 12.63
CA SER A 355 -14.36 -14.11 12.00
C SER A 355 -15.67 -13.39 11.65
N ILE A 356 -16.19 -12.54 12.55
CA ILE A 356 -17.40 -11.76 12.30
C ILE A 356 -17.20 -10.80 11.12
N VAL A 357 -16.10 -10.06 11.13
CA VAL A 357 -15.75 -9.10 10.06
C VAL A 357 -15.59 -9.81 8.71
N ALA A 358 -14.92 -10.96 8.67
CA ALA A 358 -14.74 -11.73 7.45
C ALA A 358 -16.09 -12.24 6.88
N PHE A 359 -16.98 -12.73 7.74
CA PHE A 359 -18.33 -13.17 7.34
C PHE A 359 -19.15 -12.01 6.77
N LEU A 360 -19.19 -10.88 7.49
CA LEU A 360 -19.90 -9.68 7.05
C LEU A 360 -19.34 -9.13 5.73
N CYS A 361 -18.02 -9.12 5.54
CA CYS A 361 -17.40 -8.77 4.25
C CYS A 361 -17.92 -9.65 3.12
N GLY A 362 -18.02 -10.97 3.33
CA GLY A 362 -18.55 -11.90 2.35
C GLY A 362 -20.01 -11.62 1.99
N CYS A 363 -20.87 -11.41 2.99
CA CYS A 363 -22.28 -11.06 2.76
C CYS A 363 -22.44 -9.75 1.99
N VAL A 364 -21.69 -8.71 2.35
CA VAL A 364 -21.72 -7.40 1.69
C VAL A 364 -21.21 -7.50 0.25
N ALA A 365 -20.12 -8.23 0.01
CA ALA A 365 -19.59 -8.45 -1.33
C ALA A 365 -20.60 -9.16 -2.24
N SER A 366 -21.29 -10.19 -1.74
CA SER A 366 -22.38 -10.85 -2.48
C SER A 366 -23.57 -9.91 -2.71
N GLY A 367 -23.88 -9.04 -1.73
CA GLY A 367 -24.95 -8.05 -1.85
C GLY A 367 -24.71 -7.02 -2.96
N VAL A 368 -23.45 -6.65 -3.24
CA VAL A 368 -23.10 -5.71 -4.32
C VAL A 368 -23.62 -6.21 -5.67
N TYR A 369 -23.60 -7.51 -5.93
CA TYR A 369 -24.06 -8.10 -7.18
C TYR A 369 -25.54 -7.80 -7.49
N PHE A 370 -26.37 -7.74 -6.45
CA PHE A 370 -27.81 -7.51 -6.54
C PHE A 370 -28.22 -6.04 -6.29
N ALA A 371 -27.25 -5.13 -6.16
CA ALA A 371 -27.53 -3.73 -5.84
C ALA A 371 -28.33 -3.06 -6.97
N PRO A 372 -29.50 -2.46 -6.67
CA PRO A 372 -30.41 -1.91 -7.69
C PRO A 372 -30.06 -0.48 -8.12
N SER A 373 -29.22 0.22 -7.35
CA SER A 373 -28.82 1.60 -7.62
C SER A 373 -27.36 1.84 -7.27
N GLU A 374 -26.76 2.85 -7.92
CA GLU A 374 -25.37 3.26 -7.69
C GLU A 374 -25.10 3.77 -6.26
N ASP A 375 -26.10 4.34 -5.61
CA ASP A 375 -26.00 4.77 -4.20
C ASP A 375 -25.91 3.56 -3.27
N VAL A 376 -26.69 2.51 -3.54
CA VAL A 376 -26.61 1.25 -2.79
C VAL A 376 -25.26 0.56 -3.04
N VAL A 377 -24.77 0.58 -4.28
CA VAL A 377 -23.40 0.09 -4.61
C VAL A 377 -22.35 0.87 -3.81
N THR A 378 -22.44 2.20 -3.79
CA THR A 378 -21.50 3.06 -3.06
C THR A 378 -21.53 2.76 -1.57
N LEU A 379 -22.71 2.59 -0.98
CA LEU A 379 -22.87 2.24 0.42
C LEU A 379 -22.26 0.86 0.74
N LEU A 380 -22.61 -0.17 -0.03
CA LEU A 380 -22.12 -1.53 0.20
C LEU A 380 -20.59 -1.61 0.03
N LEU A 381 -20.04 -0.98 -1.01
CA LEU A 381 -18.59 -0.92 -1.19
C LEU A 381 -17.91 -0.13 -0.07
N SER A 382 -18.54 0.92 0.45
CA SER A 382 -18.06 1.68 1.63
C SER A 382 -17.99 0.79 2.87
N VAL A 383 -19.04 0.02 3.15
CA VAL A 383 -19.04 -0.94 4.26
C VAL A 383 -17.98 -2.02 4.07
N PHE A 384 -17.90 -2.61 2.88
CA PHE A 384 -16.89 -3.62 2.54
C PHE A 384 -15.46 -3.08 2.75
N ARG A 385 -15.19 -1.86 2.29
CA ARG A 385 -13.88 -1.20 2.40
C ARG A 385 -13.48 -0.96 3.85
N GLY A 386 -14.42 -0.53 4.69
CA GLY A 386 -14.21 -0.30 6.12
C GLY A 386 -13.93 -1.61 6.87
N LEU A 387 -14.79 -2.61 6.68
CA LEU A 387 -14.64 -3.94 7.27
C LEU A 387 -13.35 -4.64 6.83
N GLY A 388 -13.00 -4.57 5.54
CA GLY A 388 -11.77 -5.15 5.02
C GLY A 388 -10.51 -4.51 5.61
N CYS A 389 -10.49 -3.18 5.80
CA CYS A 389 -9.43 -2.49 6.53
C CYS A 389 -9.31 -2.98 7.97
N LEU A 390 -10.44 -3.07 8.69
CA LEU A 390 -10.45 -3.55 10.07
C LEU A 390 -9.90 -4.97 10.16
N GLY A 391 -10.36 -5.87 9.29
CA GLY A 391 -9.87 -7.25 9.20
C GLY A 391 -8.37 -7.32 8.98
N ALA A 392 -7.84 -6.57 8.00
CA ALA A 392 -6.40 -6.53 7.71
C ALA A 392 -5.56 -6.09 8.92
N ASN A 393 -6.01 -5.08 9.68
CA ASN A 393 -5.31 -4.61 10.87
C ASN A 393 -5.36 -5.61 12.01
N ILE A 394 -6.52 -6.25 12.23
CA ILE A 394 -6.64 -7.31 13.24
C ILE A 394 -5.70 -8.47 12.91
N THR A 395 -5.58 -8.84 11.64
CA THR A 395 -4.64 -9.88 11.20
C THR A 395 -3.19 -9.49 11.54
N ILE A 396 -2.78 -8.25 11.26
CA ILE A 396 -1.43 -7.76 11.63
C ILE A 396 -1.22 -7.84 13.15
N VAL A 397 -2.21 -7.46 13.96
CA VAL A 397 -2.13 -7.55 15.42
C VAL A 397 -1.99 -9.01 15.89
N ILE A 398 -2.74 -9.94 15.30
CA ILE A 398 -2.64 -11.37 15.60
C ILE A 398 -1.25 -11.90 15.26
N ILE A 399 -0.69 -11.53 14.10
CA ILE A 399 0.66 -11.92 13.68
C ILE A 399 1.69 -11.46 14.72
N VAL A 400 1.64 -10.19 15.10
CA VAL A 400 2.54 -9.62 16.10
C VAL A 400 2.39 -10.34 17.45
N ASN A 401 1.19 -10.75 17.84
CA ASN A 401 0.98 -11.43 19.12
C ASN A 401 1.38 -12.92 19.10
N GLN A 402 1.32 -13.60 17.95
CA GLN A 402 1.64 -15.03 17.84
C GLN A 402 3.12 -15.31 17.65
N PHE A 403 3.86 -14.44 16.95
CA PHE A 403 5.29 -14.65 16.72
C PHE A 403 6.15 -13.96 17.79
N PRO A 404 7.20 -14.64 18.31
CA PRO A 404 8.15 -14.02 19.22
C PRO A 404 8.93 -12.92 18.50
N THR A 405 9.35 -11.88 19.22
CA THR A 405 9.99 -10.68 18.62
C THR A 405 11.24 -10.95 17.77
N SER A 406 11.88 -12.10 17.93
CA SER A 406 13.05 -12.53 17.14
C SER A 406 12.69 -13.20 15.81
N LEU A 407 11.42 -13.60 15.61
CA LEU A 407 10.92 -14.30 14.41
C LEU A 407 9.74 -13.56 13.74
N ARG A 408 9.50 -12.30 14.13
CA ARG A 408 8.41 -11.46 13.62
C ARG A 408 8.70 -10.87 12.25
#